data_AF-A0A821A5W7-F1
#
_entry.id   AF-A0A821A5W7-F1
#
_cell.length_a   1.000
_cell.length_b   1.000
_cell.length_c   1.000
_cell.angle_alpha   90.00
_cell.angle_beta   90.00
_cell.angle_gamma   90.00
#
_symmetry.space_group_name_H-M   'P 1'
#
loop_
_entity.id
_entity.type
_entity.pdbx_description
1 polymer ?
#
loop_
_entity_poly.entity_id
_entity_poly.type
_entity_poly.pdbx_seq_one_letter_code
_entity_poly.pdbx_strand_id
1 'polypeptide(L)'
;MLTPIKFTTTSKDRPLMILDGYLYNRDRRTYTKTYWRCENQKRPDRVLIFSSPEQTAILKSACDFLMDRTVDVVPEIFYQLYVIHAVDRGHVIPVVSCLLQRKSTATYKKMINKIVEFAPTWSPRTIMLGFEKAVANVLSNNFPQACLSGCYFHLRQKQGLQKRYEDDVGFAHGIHKVAALAFINPNDVINAFADLSTHLGDGFQSMLDYFEDTYIARFRANGSRARPLFNIEYWNVYERAKNQQMRTNNSADGWDRRISTRCVFQCSHPTLWKFIDKLILEKDSQIHTKIARVNAGEPTTKKKKY
;
A
#
# COMPACT_ATOMS: atom_id res chain seq x y z
N MET A 1 0.76 12.14 35.08
CA MET A 1 0.28 11.22 36.14
C MET A 1 0.69 9.82 35.74
N LEU A 2 1.36 9.05 36.60
CA LEU A 2 1.76 7.67 36.32
C LEU A 2 0.52 6.77 36.43
N THR A 3 0.30 5.91 35.42
CA THR A 3 -0.80 4.94 35.45
C THR A 3 -0.57 3.92 36.57
N PRO A 4 -1.57 3.64 37.43
CA PRO A 4 -1.39 2.71 38.54
C PRO A 4 -1.21 1.27 38.04
N ILE A 5 -0.23 0.57 38.62
CA ILE A 5 -0.03 -0.86 38.40
C ILE A 5 -1.15 -1.62 39.12
N LYS A 6 -1.81 -2.56 38.42
CA LYS A 6 -2.81 -3.46 38.99
C LYS A 6 -2.30 -4.90 38.92
N PHE A 7 -2.65 -5.73 39.90
CA PHE A 7 -2.33 -7.16 39.89
C PHE A 7 -3.61 -7.98 39.84
N THR A 8 -3.59 -9.09 39.11
CA THR A 8 -4.71 -10.04 39.00
C THR A 8 -4.16 -11.46 38.85
N THR A 9 -5.02 -12.45 38.66
CA THR A 9 -4.64 -13.85 38.46
C THR A 9 -5.36 -14.47 37.27
N THR A 10 -4.72 -15.43 36.61
CA THR A 10 -5.40 -16.28 35.60
C THR A 10 -6.41 -17.21 36.27
N SER A 11 -7.26 -17.90 35.48
CA SER A 11 -8.13 -18.98 35.98
C SER A 11 -7.40 -20.18 36.62
N LYS A 12 -6.06 -20.23 36.51
CA LYS A 12 -5.18 -21.21 37.17
C LYS A 12 -4.31 -20.58 38.27
N ASP A 13 -4.76 -19.47 38.87
CA ASP A 13 -4.10 -18.72 39.94
C ASP A 13 -2.67 -18.21 39.66
N ARG A 14 -2.26 -18.16 38.39
CA ARG A 14 -0.98 -17.56 38.01
C ARG A 14 -1.04 -16.02 38.11
N PRO A 15 -0.01 -15.38 38.68
CA PRO A 15 0.00 -13.94 38.87
C PRO A 15 0.17 -13.19 37.55
N LEU A 16 -0.65 -12.14 37.39
CA LEU A 16 -0.69 -11.22 36.26
C LEU A 16 -0.52 -9.79 36.76
N MET A 17 0.18 -8.98 35.98
CA MET A 17 0.31 -7.54 36.20
C MET A 17 -0.36 -6.80 35.04
N ILE A 18 -1.10 -5.74 35.34
CA ILE A 18 -1.70 -4.84 34.36
C ILE A 18 -1.07 -3.46 34.54
N LEU A 19 -0.46 -2.95 33.47
CA LEU A 19 0.13 -1.62 33.39
C LEU A 19 -0.25 -1.01 32.04
N ASP A 20 -0.79 0.22 32.02
CA ASP A 20 -1.24 0.91 30.80
C ASP A 20 -2.24 0.10 29.94
N GLY A 21 -3.04 -0.77 30.56
CA GLY A 21 -3.99 -1.64 29.86
C GLY A 21 -3.36 -2.90 29.24
N TYR A 22 -2.06 -3.12 29.43
CA TYR A 22 -1.33 -4.30 28.98
C TYR A 22 -1.24 -5.34 30.08
N LEU A 23 -1.35 -6.62 29.72
CA LEU A 23 -1.27 -7.75 30.63
C LEU A 23 0.15 -8.35 30.59
N TYR A 24 0.72 -8.64 31.76
CA TYR A 24 2.05 -9.21 31.89
C TYR A 24 2.01 -10.47 32.76
N ASN A 25 2.62 -11.54 32.26
CA ASN A 25 2.92 -12.74 33.02
C ASN A 25 4.19 -12.55 33.83
N ARG A 26 4.25 -13.12 35.04
CA ARG A 26 5.50 -13.18 35.80
C ARG A 26 6.50 -14.06 35.05
N ASP A 27 7.66 -13.52 34.70
CA ASP A 27 8.69 -14.20 33.91
C ASP A 27 9.75 -14.84 34.81
N ARG A 28 10.53 -14.01 35.49
CA ARG A 28 11.60 -14.45 36.39
C ARG A 28 11.68 -13.56 37.63
N ARG A 29 12.16 -14.10 38.74
CA ARG A 29 12.36 -13.36 39.98
C ARG A 29 13.81 -13.52 40.44
N THR A 30 14.40 -12.41 40.85
CA THR A 30 15.66 -12.34 41.60
C THR A 30 15.35 -11.95 43.03
N TYR A 31 16.35 -11.93 43.91
CA TYR A 31 16.16 -11.54 45.31
C TYR A 31 15.54 -10.13 45.45
N THR A 32 15.90 -9.21 44.55
CA THR A 32 15.49 -7.79 44.63
C THR A 32 14.50 -7.35 43.55
N LYS A 33 14.33 -8.13 42.47
CA LYS A 33 13.50 -7.73 41.32
C LYS A 33 12.62 -8.85 40.82
N THR A 34 11.38 -8.53 40.47
CA THR A 34 10.49 -9.41 39.71
C THR A 34 10.36 -8.87 38.30
N TYR A 35 10.69 -9.70 37.31
CA TYR A 35 10.57 -9.39 35.90
C TYR A 35 9.24 -9.92 35.39
N TRP A 36 8.52 -9.06 34.69
CA TRP A 36 7.23 -9.35 34.10
C TRP A 36 7.36 -9.30 32.59
N ARG A 37 6.91 -10.35 31.90
CA ARG A 37 6.89 -10.44 30.44
C ARG A 37 5.48 -10.15 29.98
N CYS A 38 5.33 -9.13 29.15
CA CYS A 38 4.05 -8.82 28.51
C CYS A 38 3.51 -10.09 27.83
N GLU A 39 2.31 -10.50 28.19
CA GLU A 39 1.62 -11.57 27.47
C GLU A 39 1.32 -11.02 26.07
N ASN A 40 1.52 -11.84 25.03
CA ASN A 40 1.23 -11.43 23.64
C ASN A 40 -0.27 -11.12 23.41
N GLN A 41 -1.12 -11.31 24.42
CA GLN A 41 -2.52 -10.95 24.37
C GLN A 41 -2.71 -9.44 24.58
N LYS A 42 -3.28 -8.80 23.55
CA LYS A 42 -3.75 -7.41 23.53
C LYS A 42 -2.69 -6.30 23.54
N ARG A 43 -1.59 -6.44 22.79
CA ARG A 43 -0.93 -5.21 22.31
C ARG A 43 -1.90 -4.53 21.34
N PRO A 44 -2.40 -3.31 21.61
CA PRO A 44 -3.16 -2.58 20.61
C PRO A 44 -2.25 -2.41 19.40
N ASP A 45 -2.82 -2.64 18.22
CA ASP A 45 -2.12 -2.55 16.95
C ASP A 45 -1.37 -1.22 16.83
N ARG A 46 -0.03 -1.26 16.76
CA ARG A 46 0.81 -0.06 16.74
C ARG A 46 0.98 0.44 15.31
N VAL A 47 0.87 1.75 15.17
CA VAL A 47 1.12 2.47 13.93
C VAL A 47 2.09 3.58 14.27
N LEU A 48 3.27 3.58 13.66
CA LEU A 48 4.21 4.70 13.75
C LEU A 48 4.15 5.47 12.44
N ILE A 49 4.04 6.80 12.52
CA ILE A 49 3.88 7.67 11.36
C ILE A 49 4.98 8.72 11.40
N PHE A 50 5.69 8.87 10.29
CA PHE A 50 6.82 9.78 10.12
C PHE A 50 6.51 10.77 8.99
N SER A 51 6.41 12.04 9.37
CA SER A 51 6.21 13.18 8.48
C SER A 51 6.90 14.41 9.08
N SER A 52 7.84 15.04 8.35
CA SER A 52 8.41 16.34 8.75
C SER A 52 7.40 17.48 8.57
N PRO A 53 7.64 18.68 9.13
CA PRO A 53 6.81 19.85 8.85
C PRO A 53 6.68 20.17 7.36
N GLU A 54 7.77 20.09 6.61
CA GLU A 54 7.84 20.34 5.16
C GLU A 54 7.05 19.27 4.39
N GLN A 55 7.22 18.00 4.76
CA GLN A 55 6.44 16.88 4.20
C GLN A 55 4.95 17.07 4.44
N THR A 56 4.58 17.51 5.64
CA THR A 56 3.19 17.76 6.02
C THR A 56 2.61 18.94 5.26
N ALA A 57 3.41 19.97 4.98
CA ALA A 57 2.99 21.09 4.12
C ALA A 57 2.69 20.61 2.69
N ILE A 58 3.57 19.78 2.10
CA ILE A 58 3.36 19.20 0.77
C ILE A 58 2.13 18.30 0.75
N LEU A 59 1.95 17.46 1.78
CA LEU A 59 0.76 16.62 1.94
C LEU A 59 -0.53 17.45 1.89
N LYS A 60 -0.55 18.62 2.52
CA LYS A 60 -1.72 19.51 2.56
C LYS A 60 -1.95 20.26 1.25
N SER A 61 -0.90 20.54 0.47
CA SER A 61 -1.01 21.32 -0.77
C SER A 61 -1.18 20.47 -2.03
N ALA A 62 -0.66 19.24 -2.04
CA ALA A 62 -0.72 18.36 -3.20
C ALA A 62 -2.13 17.79 -3.41
N CYS A 63 -2.48 17.56 -4.68
CA CYS A 63 -3.78 17.04 -5.08
C CYS A 63 -3.74 15.56 -5.46
N ASP A 64 -2.59 15.06 -5.93
CA ASP A 64 -2.48 13.73 -6.51
C ASP A 64 -1.48 12.90 -5.72
N PHE A 65 -1.86 11.67 -5.38
CA PHE A 65 -1.07 10.83 -4.48
C PHE A 65 -0.86 9.42 -5.04
N LEU A 66 0.31 8.86 -4.76
CA LEU A 66 0.61 7.45 -4.94
C LEU A 66 0.79 6.83 -3.55
N MET A 67 0.14 5.72 -3.29
CA MET A 67 0.24 5.02 -2.01
C MET A 67 0.66 3.58 -2.25
N ASP A 68 1.76 3.18 -1.64
CA ASP A 68 2.27 1.82 -1.78
C ASP A 68 2.86 1.30 -0.47
N ARG A 69 3.09 -0.01 -0.44
CA ARG A 69 3.68 -0.71 0.70
C ARG A 69 4.93 -1.45 0.27
N THR A 70 5.85 -1.56 1.20
CA THR A 70 6.96 -2.51 1.12
C THR A 70 7.02 -3.40 2.36
N VAL A 71 7.39 -4.65 2.15
CA VAL A 71 7.47 -5.71 3.17
C VAL A 71 8.88 -6.22 3.42
N ASP A 72 9.84 -5.91 2.54
CA ASP A 72 11.12 -6.63 2.52
C ASP A 72 12.14 -6.14 3.55
N VAL A 73 12.02 -4.89 4.02
CA VAL A 73 12.94 -4.32 5.01
C VAL A 73 12.18 -3.52 6.05
N VAL A 74 11.64 -4.21 7.05
CA VAL A 74 11.03 -3.61 8.22
C VAL A 74 11.54 -4.27 9.50
N PRO A 75 11.56 -3.56 10.65
CA PRO A 75 11.84 -4.18 11.93
C PRO A 75 10.85 -5.31 12.22
N GLU A 76 11.30 -6.44 12.79
CA GLU A 76 10.49 -7.66 13.00
C GLU A 76 9.16 -7.43 13.75
N ILE A 77 9.08 -6.37 14.56
CA ILE A 77 7.89 -5.99 15.30
C ILE A 77 6.79 -5.34 14.44
N PHE A 78 7.06 -5.10 13.15
CA PHE A 78 6.15 -4.54 12.15
C PHE A 78 6.05 -5.46 10.94
N TYR A 79 4.90 -5.41 10.25
CA TYR A 79 4.60 -6.25 9.10
C TYR A 79 4.96 -5.56 7.77
N GLN A 80 4.79 -4.24 7.71
CA GLN A 80 5.02 -3.48 6.47
C GLN A 80 5.36 -2.02 6.77
N LEU A 81 6.08 -1.40 5.83
CA LEU A 81 6.20 0.03 5.68
C LEU A 81 5.21 0.46 4.60
N TYR A 82 4.37 1.43 4.90
CA TYR A 82 3.39 2.00 3.98
C TYR A 82 3.76 3.45 3.72
N VAL A 83 3.88 3.87 2.46
CA VAL A 83 4.38 5.19 2.09
C VAL A 83 3.40 5.91 1.19
N ILE A 84 3.11 7.16 1.56
CA ILE A 84 2.31 8.10 0.79
C ILE A 84 3.27 9.04 0.08
N HIS A 85 3.16 9.07 -1.23
CA HIS A 85 3.91 9.97 -2.09
C HIS A 85 2.97 11.03 -2.67
N ALA A 86 3.33 12.29 -2.52
CA ALA A 86 2.70 13.38 -3.24
C ALA A 86 3.27 13.47 -4.65
N VAL A 87 2.40 13.84 -5.59
CA VAL A 87 2.78 14.16 -6.97
C VAL A 87 2.69 15.67 -7.14
N ASP A 88 3.82 16.29 -7.49
CA ASP A 88 3.88 17.71 -7.80
C ASP A 88 4.67 17.96 -9.08
N ARG A 89 4.04 18.59 -10.08
CA ARG A 89 4.61 18.85 -11.42
C ARG A 89 5.31 17.63 -12.04
N GLY A 90 4.74 16.44 -11.82
CA GLY A 90 5.26 15.16 -12.29
C GLY A 90 6.35 14.52 -11.41
N HIS A 91 6.86 15.24 -10.41
CA HIS A 91 7.79 14.69 -9.43
C HIS A 91 7.03 13.95 -8.34
N VAL A 92 7.59 12.81 -7.92
CA VAL A 92 7.03 11.97 -6.86
C VAL A 92 7.88 12.17 -5.60
N ILE A 93 7.22 12.58 -4.51
CA ILE A 93 7.87 13.01 -3.27
C ILE A 93 7.29 12.21 -2.10
N PRO A 94 8.07 11.42 -1.36
CA PRO A 94 7.58 10.68 -0.20
C PRO A 94 7.24 11.66 0.94
N VAL A 95 5.96 11.80 1.28
CA VAL A 95 5.50 12.75 2.30
C VAL A 95 5.19 12.07 3.62
N VAL A 96 4.62 10.86 3.62
CA VAL A 96 4.31 10.16 4.87
C VAL A 96 4.80 8.72 4.80
N SER A 97 5.44 8.26 5.87
CA SER A 97 5.89 6.87 6.00
C SER A 97 5.33 6.26 7.27
N CYS A 98 4.75 5.08 7.16
CA CYS A 98 4.00 4.43 8.23
C CYS A 98 4.50 3.01 8.47
N LEU A 99 4.95 2.69 9.68
CA LEU A 99 5.20 1.31 10.09
C LEU A 99 3.90 0.71 10.66
N LEU A 100 3.41 -0.36 10.04
CA LEU A 100 2.16 -1.02 10.39
C LEU A 100 2.42 -2.44 10.87
N GLN A 101 1.83 -2.85 12.00
CA GLN A 101 2.01 -4.22 12.52
C GLN A 101 1.14 -5.25 11.82
N ARG A 102 0.13 -4.81 11.04
CA ARG A 102 -0.83 -5.69 10.38
C ARG A 102 -1.24 -5.11 9.03
N LYS A 103 -1.81 -5.99 8.21
CA LYS A 103 -2.48 -5.70 6.94
C LYS A 103 -3.99 -5.88 7.13
N SER A 104 -4.62 -4.98 7.88
CA SER A 104 -6.05 -5.07 8.22
C SER A 104 -6.76 -3.75 8.06
N THR A 105 -8.06 -3.79 7.77
CA THR A 105 -8.91 -2.58 7.66
C THR A 105 -8.83 -1.70 8.90
N ALA A 106 -8.79 -2.30 10.10
CA ALA A 106 -8.67 -1.55 11.36
C ALA A 106 -7.33 -0.80 11.45
N THR A 107 -6.24 -1.43 11.03
CA THR A 107 -4.90 -0.82 10.97
C THR A 107 -4.86 0.35 10.01
N TYR A 108 -5.38 0.18 8.79
CA TYR A 108 -5.44 1.26 7.80
C TYR A 108 -6.33 2.41 8.26
N LYS A 109 -7.48 2.13 8.86
CA LYS A 109 -8.35 3.15 9.43
C LYS A 109 -7.63 3.95 10.51
N LYS A 110 -6.90 3.27 11.40
CA LYS A 110 -6.07 3.92 12.44
C LYS A 110 -4.99 4.80 11.82
N MET A 111 -4.29 4.32 10.80
CA MET A 111 -3.26 5.06 10.07
C MET A 111 -3.83 6.33 9.44
N ILE A 112 -4.88 6.21 8.61
CA ILE A 112 -5.46 7.35 7.89
C ILE A 112 -6.06 8.37 8.85
N ASN A 113 -6.78 7.94 9.89
CA ASN A 113 -7.34 8.86 10.88
C ASN A 113 -6.25 9.67 11.60
N LYS A 114 -5.12 9.03 11.94
CA LYS A 114 -3.99 9.75 12.55
C LYS A 114 -3.32 10.72 11.59
N ILE A 115 -3.30 10.44 10.29
CA ILE A 115 -2.80 11.38 9.28
C ILE A 115 -3.72 12.60 9.18
N VAL A 116 -5.03 12.38 9.09
CA VAL A 116 -6.02 13.47 9.06
C VAL A 116 -5.96 14.32 10.34
N GLU A 117 -5.67 13.73 11.49
CA GLU A 117 -5.52 14.46 12.76
C GLU A 117 -4.40 15.52 12.71
N PHE A 118 -3.22 15.20 12.17
CA PHE A 118 -2.12 16.18 12.04
C PHE A 118 -2.16 16.98 10.72
N ALA A 119 -2.90 16.49 9.73
CA ALA A 119 -3.11 17.15 8.44
C ALA A 119 -4.60 17.31 8.09
N PRO A 120 -5.35 18.13 8.86
CA PRO A 120 -6.82 18.23 8.74
C PRO A 120 -7.29 18.83 7.41
N THR A 121 -6.44 19.58 6.72
CA THR A 121 -6.74 20.18 5.41
C THR A 121 -6.31 19.29 4.24
N TRP A 122 -5.81 18.08 4.50
CA TRP A 122 -5.44 17.15 3.43
C TRP A 122 -6.70 16.73 2.65
N SER A 123 -6.76 17.13 1.38
CA SER A 123 -7.89 16.90 0.50
C SER A 123 -7.40 16.37 -0.86
N PRO A 124 -7.18 15.05 -0.97
CA PRO A 124 -6.69 14.45 -2.21
C PRO A 124 -7.77 14.49 -3.31
N ARG A 125 -7.37 14.87 -4.52
CA ARG A 125 -8.18 14.75 -5.74
C ARG A 125 -8.07 13.36 -6.34
N THR A 126 -6.85 12.83 -6.45
CA THR A 126 -6.63 11.46 -6.96
C THR A 126 -5.70 10.68 -6.05
N ILE A 127 -6.00 9.38 -5.90
CA ILE A 127 -5.16 8.45 -5.14
C ILE A 127 -4.96 7.19 -5.98
N MET A 128 -3.71 6.93 -6.37
CA MET A 128 -3.32 5.68 -7.01
C MET A 128 -2.74 4.72 -5.99
N LEU A 129 -3.21 3.47 -5.99
CA LEU A 129 -2.79 2.45 -5.04
C LEU A 129 -2.78 1.06 -5.69
N GLY A 130 -2.22 0.08 -4.99
CA GLY A 130 -2.31 -1.34 -5.38
C GLY A 130 -3.72 -1.92 -5.26
N PHE A 131 -3.85 -3.21 -5.55
CA PHE A 131 -5.12 -3.96 -5.49
C PHE A 131 -5.39 -4.52 -4.09
N GLU A 132 -5.50 -3.62 -3.12
CA GLU A 132 -5.81 -3.98 -1.74
C GLU A 132 -7.13 -3.35 -1.27
N LYS A 133 -8.19 -4.16 -1.26
CA LYS A 133 -9.56 -3.69 -0.97
C LYS A 133 -9.71 -3.06 0.42
N ALA A 134 -8.95 -3.55 1.41
CA ALA A 134 -9.03 -3.02 2.78
C ALA A 134 -8.65 -1.53 2.86
N VAL A 135 -7.51 -1.15 2.26
CA VAL A 135 -7.07 0.26 2.26
C VAL A 135 -7.89 1.12 1.31
N ALA A 136 -8.28 0.57 0.15
CA ALA A 136 -9.17 1.26 -0.80
C ALA A 136 -10.49 1.68 -0.12
N ASN A 137 -11.14 0.76 0.61
CA ASN A 137 -12.37 1.04 1.33
C ASN A 137 -12.19 2.12 2.42
N VAL A 138 -11.07 2.10 3.16
CA VAL A 138 -10.78 3.13 4.16
C VAL A 138 -10.64 4.49 3.48
N LEU A 139 -9.87 4.57 2.41
CA LEU A 139 -9.65 5.80 1.66
C LEU A 139 -10.95 6.34 1.03
N SER A 140 -11.78 5.49 0.42
CA SER A 140 -13.07 5.91 -0.12
C SER A 140 -14.01 6.46 0.95
N ASN A 141 -13.97 5.92 2.16
CA ASN A 141 -14.79 6.43 3.27
C ASN A 141 -14.25 7.74 3.84
N ASN A 142 -12.93 7.89 3.92
CA ASN A 142 -12.29 9.10 4.43
C ASN A 142 -12.26 10.25 3.40
N PHE A 143 -12.20 9.93 2.10
CA PHE A 143 -12.10 10.86 0.98
C PHE A 143 -13.11 10.52 -0.13
N PRO A 144 -14.42 10.70 0.10
CA PRO A 144 -15.46 10.29 -0.84
C PRO A 144 -15.42 11.05 -2.18
N GLN A 145 -14.78 12.23 -2.22
CA GLN A 145 -14.62 13.03 -3.44
C GLN A 145 -13.33 12.69 -4.21
N ALA A 146 -12.43 11.89 -3.62
CA ALA A 146 -11.19 11.51 -4.28
C ALA A 146 -11.46 10.42 -5.32
N CYS A 147 -10.86 10.57 -6.50
CA CYS A 147 -10.82 9.52 -7.50
C CYS A 147 -9.74 8.50 -7.13
N LEU A 148 -10.16 7.34 -6.64
CA LEU A 148 -9.27 6.20 -6.40
C LEU A 148 -9.04 5.43 -7.70
N SER A 149 -7.79 5.01 -7.93
CA SER A 149 -7.43 4.19 -9.08
C SER A 149 -6.38 3.14 -8.72
N GLY A 150 -6.48 1.99 -9.37
CA GLY A 150 -5.47 0.94 -9.35
C GLY A 150 -4.25 1.33 -10.18
N CYS A 151 -3.08 0.91 -9.71
CA CYS A 151 -1.85 1.05 -10.48
C CYS A 151 -1.78 0.00 -11.61
N TYR A 152 -1.57 0.45 -12.86
CA TYR A 152 -1.44 -0.44 -14.02
C TYR A 152 -0.27 -1.43 -13.91
N PHE A 153 0.81 -1.05 -13.23
CA PHE A 153 1.93 -1.96 -12.98
C PHE A 153 1.48 -3.15 -12.12
N HIS A 154 0.73 -2.88 -11.06
CA HIS A 154 0.18 -3.92 -10.18
C HIS A 154 -0.88 -4.78 -10.88
N LEU A 155 -1.70 -4.21 -11.77
CA LEU A 155 -2.68 -4.97 -12.56
C LEU A 155 -1.99 -6.03 -13.44
N ARG A 156 -0.80 -5.70 -13.95
CA ARG A 156 0.01 -6.60 -14.79
C ARG A 156 0.82 -7.64 -14.02
N GLN A 157 0.97 -7.49 -12.70
CA GLN A 157 1.76 -8.43 -11.93
C GLN A 157 1.09 -9.79 -11.91
N LYS A 158 1.87 -10.82 -12.20
CA LYS A 158 1.39 -12.20 -12.25
C LYS A 158 1.77 -12.90 -10.96
N GLN A 159 0.82 -13.14 -10.06
CA GLN A 159 1.12 -13.95 -8.87
C GLN A 159 1.00 -15.44 -9.22
N GLY A 160 2.06 -16.21 -8.97
CA GLY A 160 2.06 -17.66 -9.14
C GLY A 160 2.20 -18.17 -10.58
N LEU A 161 2.40 -17.27 -11.56
CA LEU A 161 2.52 -17.62 -12.98
C LEU A 161 3.87 -17.17 -13.60
N GLN A 162 4.84 -16.80 -12.76
CA GLN A 162 6.16 -16.29 -13.19
C GLN A 162 6.86 -17.25 -14.14
N LYS A 163 7.03 -18.51 -13.72
CA LYS A 163 7.78 -19.50 -14.51
C LYS A 163 7.16 -19.71 -15.90
N ARG A 164 5.84 -19.96 -15.95
CA ARG A 164 5.14 -20.11 -17.24
C ARG A 164 5.20 -18.85 -18.09
N TYR A 165 5.15 -17.67 -17.48
CA TYR A 165 5.31 -16.42 -18.20
C TYR A 165 6.69 -16.25 -18.84
N GLU A 166 7.75 -16.69 -18.15
CA GLU A 166 9.13 -16.62 -18.62
C GLU A 166 9.39 -17.68 -19.71
N ASP A 167 8.83 -18.87 -19.55
CA ASP A 167 9.09 -20.03 -20.42
C ASP A 167 8.18 -20.07 -21.68
N ASP A 168 6.99 -19.46 -21.65
CA ASP A 168 5.99 -19.52 -22.73
C ASP A 168 5.65 -18.12 -23.26
N VAL A 169 6.22 -17.81 -24.43
CA VAL A 169 6.02 -16.52 -25.13
C VAL A 169 4.55 -16.32 -25.55
N GLY A 170 3.83 -17.38 -25.92
CA GLY A 170 2.41 -17.31 -26.27
C GLY A 170 1.57 -16.94 -25.06
N PHE A 171 1.83 -17.58 -23.92
CA PHE A 171 1.20 -17.24 -22.65
C PHE A 171 1.54 -15.81 -22.18
N ALA A 172 2.78 -15.38 -22.38
CA ALA A 172 3.18 -14.01 -22.12
C ALA A 172 2.38 -13.02 -22.94
N HIS A 173 2.30 -13.24 -24.25
CA HIS A 173 1.52 -12.41 -25.16
C HIS A 173 0.03 -12.38 -24.80
N GLY A 174 -0.56 -13.51 -24.42
CA GLY A 174 -1.96 -13.56 -23.98
C GLY A 174 -2.23 -12.68 -22.76
N ILE A 175 -1.33 -12.64 -21.79
CA ILE A 175 -1.51 -11.76 -20.63
C ILE A 175 -1.31 -10.28 -20.98
N HIS A 176 -0.47 -9.97 -21.96
CA HIS A 176 -0.41 -8.62 -22.49
C HIS A 176 -1.73 -8.20 -23.14
N LYS A 177 -2.41 -9.10 -23.87
CA LYS A 177 -3.75 -8.84 -24.41
C LYS A 177 -4.77 -8.58 -23.29
N VAL A 178 -4.77 -9.38 -22.22
CA VAL A 178 -5.68 -9.15 -21.07
C VAL A 178 -5.38 -7.83 -20.37
N ALA A 179 -4.10 -7.49 -20.16
CA ALA A 179 -3.72 -6.20 -19.60
C ALA A 179 -4.11 -5.02 -20.50
N ALA A 180 -4.16 -5.22 -21.82
CA ALA A 180 -4.56 -4.18 -22.77
C ALA A 180 -6.02 -3.76 -22.63
N LEU A 181 -6.88 -4.57 -21.99
CA LEU A 181 -8.26 -4.20 -21.66
C LEU A 181 -8.33 -2.91 -20.82
N ALA A 182 -7.28 -2.59 -20.06
CA ALA A 182 -7.22 -1.35 -19.28
C ALA A 182 -7.15 -0.09 -20.17
N PHE A 183 -6.86 -0.23 -21.47
CA PHE A 183 -6.82 0.86 -22.44
C PHE A 183 -8.06 0.93 -23.33
N ILE A 184 -9.07 0.11 -23.07
CA ILE A 184 -10.34 0.16 -23.79
C ILE A 184 -11.27 1.12 -23.06
N ASN A 185 -12.16 1.81 -23.78
CA ASN A 185 -13.19 2.62 -23.14
C ASN A 185 -13.97 1.75 -22.13
N PRO A 186 -14.19 2.19 -20.88
CA PRO A 186 -14.87 1.39 -19.87
C PRO A 186 -16.18 0.74 -20.32
N ASN A 187 -16.94 1.40 -21.21
CA ASN A 187 -18.21 0.90 -21.73
C ASN A 187 -18.05 -0.33 -22.64
N ASP A 188 -16.89 -0.48 -23.28
CA ASP A 188 -16.61 -1.55 -24.25
C ASP A 188 -15.80 -2.71 -23.65
N VAL A 189 -15.28 -2.53 -22.42
CA VAL A 189 -14.39 -3.51 -21.75
C VAL A 189 -15.05 -4.88 -21.62
N ILE A 190 -16.34 -4.94 -21.29
CA ILE A 190 -17.06 -6.20 -21.08
C ILE A 190 -17.14 -6.99 -22.39
N ASN A 191 -17.48 -6.32 -23.49
CA ASN A 191 -17.56 -6.96 -24.81
C ASN A 191 -16.18 -7.39 -25.28
N ALA A 192 -15.17 -6.52 -25.13
CA ALA A 192 -13.80 -6.83 -25.47
C ALA A 192 -13.22 -8.01 -24.68
N PHE A 193 -13.60 -8.15 -23.40
CA PHE A 193 -13.22 -9.31 -22.59
C PHE A 193 -13.85 -10.60 -23.10
N ALA A 194 -15.12 -10.57 -23.50
CA ALA A 194 -15.81 -11.73 -24.06
C ALA A 194 -15.12 -12.20 -25.36
N ASP A 195 -14.87 -11.27 -26.29
CA ASP A 195 -14.18 -11.57 -27.56
C ASP A 195 -12.76 -12.12 -27.32
N LEU A 196 -12.01 -11.49 -26.40
CA LEU A 196 -10.67 -11.93 -26.05
C LEU A 196 -10.66 -13.33 -25.43
N SER A 197 -11.65 -13.63 -24.59
CA SER A 197 -11.76 -14.93 -23.93
C SER A 197 -12.00 -16.05 -24.93
N THR A 198 -12.82 -15.82 -25.96
CA THR A 198 -13.01 -16.76 -27.06
C THR A 198 -11.75 -16.94 -27.90
N HIS A 199 -10.97 -15.88 -28.09
CA HIS A 199 -9.77 -15.91 -28.93
C HIS A 199 -8.54 -16.56 -28.27
N LEU A 200 -8.35 -16.42 -26.95
CA LEU A 200 -7.16 -16.95 -26.26
C LEU A 200 -7.14 -18.48 -26.17
N GLY A 201 -8.29 -19.14 -26.30
CA GLY A 201 -8.38 -20.61 -26.36
C GLY A 201 -7.92 -21.32 -25.08
N ASP A 202 -7.58 -22.60 -25.20
CA ASP A 202 -7.22 -23.47 -24.08
C ASP A 202 -5.88 -23.08 -23.43
N GLY A 203 -5.81 -23.21 -22.10
CA GLY A 203 -4.62 -22.94 -21.30
C GLY A 203 -4.57 -21.55 -20.64
N PHE A 204 -5.59 -20.70 -20.87
CA PHE A 204 -5.73 -19.38 -20.23
C PHE A 204 -6.88 -19.29 -19.22
N GLN A 205 -7.67 -20.35 -19.09
CA GLN A 205 -8.95 -20.40 -18.37
C GLN A 205 -8.80 -19.95 -16.93
N SER A 206 -7.84 -20.48 -16.19
CA SER A 206 -7.60 -20.06 -14.80
C SER A 206 -7.30 -18.57 -14.64
N MET A 207 -6.62 -17.96 -15.63
CA MET A 207 -6.31 -16.55 -15.64
C MET A 207 -7.52 -15.70 -16.05
N LEU A 208 -8.27 -16.15 -17.06
CA LEU A 208 -9.50 -15.50 -17.50
C LEU A 208 -10.58 -15.55 -16.43
N ASP A 209 -10.76 -16.70 -15.77
CA ASP A 209 -11.68 -16.87 -14.65
C ASP A 209 -11.32 -15.93 -13.49
N TYR A 210 -10.04 -15.89 -13.10
CA TYR A 210 -9.57 -14.97 -12.08
C TYR A 210 -9.83 -13.51 -12.46
N PHE A 211 -9.53 -13.14 -13.72
CA PHE A 211 -9.73 -11.77 -14.19
C PHE A 211 -11.22 -11.41 -14.24
N GLU A 212 -12.06 -12.33 -14.71
CA GLU A 212 -13.51 -12.17 -14.75
C GLU A 212 -14.05 -11.97 -13.33
N ASP A 213 -13.75 -12.87 -12.40
CA ASP A 213 -14.24 -12.80 -11.02
C ASP A 213 -13.77 -11.55 -10.27
N THR A 214 -12.57 -11.07 -10.57
CA THR A 214 -11.95 -9.94 -9.87
C THR A 214 -12.38 -8.58 -10.44
N TYR A 215 -12.45 -8.45 -11.77
CA TYR A 215 -12.47 -7.15 -12.45
C TYR A 215 -13.70 -6.90 -13.32
N ILE A 216 -14.35 -7.96 -13.82
CA ILE A 216 -15.49 -7.86 -14.75
C ILE A 216 -16.81 -8.24 -14.05
N ALA A 217 -16.75 -9.25 -13.18
CA ALA A 217 -17.80 -9.97 -12.49
C ALA A 217 -18.76 -10.75 -13.41
N ARG A 218 -19.11 -11.98 -12.99
CA ARG A 218 -20.01 -12.86 -13.75
C ARG A 218 -21.48 -12.46 -13.64
N PHE A 219 -22.31 -12.98 -14.54
CA PHE A 219 -23.76 -12.91 -14.41
C PHE A 219 -24.27 -13.82 -13.29
N ARG A 220 -25.29 -13.35 -12.58
CA ARG A 220 -26.08 -14.15 -11.63
C ARG A 220 -27.20 -14.87 -12.38
N ALA A 221 -27.78 -15.89 -11.74
CA ALA A 221 -28.91 -16.65 -12.27
C ALA A 221 -30.13 -15.78 -12.66
N ASN A 222 -30.29 -14.60 -12.06
CA ASN A 222 -31.36 -13.65 -12.37
C ASN A 222 -31.03 -12.70 -13.55
N GLY A 223 -29.96 -12.95 -14.31
CA GLY A 223 -29.53 -12.13 -15.45
C GLY A 223 -28.80 -10.83 -15.07
N SER A 224 -28.72 -10.48 -13.79
CA SER A 224 -27.93 -9.31 -13.33
C SER A 224 -26.45 -9.64 -13.22
N ARG A 225 -25.57 -8.67 -13.52
CA ARG A 225 -24.12 -8.84 -13.30
C ARG A 225 -23.75 -8.67 -11.83
N ALA A 226 -22.85 -9.51 -11.33
CA ALA A 226 -22.28 -9.37 -9.99
C ALA A 226 -21.47 -8.09 -9.85
N ARG A 227 -21.17 -7.69 -8.60
CA ARG A 227 -20.28 -6.55 -8.35
C ARG A 227 -18.85 -7.08 -8.31
N PRO A 228 -17.94 -6.59 -9.16
CA PRO A 228 -16.55 -7.05 -9.15
C PRO A 228 -15.85 -6.64 -7.85
N LEU A 229 -14.74 -7.32 -7.56
CA LEU A 229 -13.91 -6.97 -6.41
C LEU A 229 -13.35 -5.55 -6.56
N PHE A 230 -12.94 -5.20 -7.79
CA PHE A 230 -12.53 -3.89 -8.25
C PHE A 230 -13.29 -3.54 -9.54
N ASN A 231 -14.05 -2.45 -9.54
CA ASN A 231 -14.82 -2.00 -10.70
C ASN A 231 -13.92 -1.53 -11.85
N ILE A 232 -14.47 -1.54 -13.06
CA ILE A 232 -13.76 -1.20 -14.30
C ILE A 232 -13.10 0.18 -14.18
N GLU A 233 -13.81 1.17 -13.64
CA GLU A 233 -13.32 2.54 -13.48
C GLU A 233 -12.10 2.63 -12.56
N TYR A 234 -11.93 1.70 -11.62
CA TYR A 234 -10.78 1.70 -10.71
C TYR A 234 -9.51 1.27 -11.44
N TRP A 235 -9.53 0.20 -12.23
CA TRP A 235 -8.32 -0.38 -12.84
C TRP A 235 -8.07 0.05 -14.28
N ASN A 236 -9.08 0.62 -14.94
CA ASN A 236 -8.96 1.14 -16.29
C ASN A 236 -8.11 2.42 -16.32
N VAL A 237 -7.32 2.56 -17.39
CA VAL A 237 -6.39 3.67 -17.60
C VAL A 237 -6.63 4.39 -18.93
N TYR A 238 -7.76 4.16 -19.62
CA TYR A 238 -8.09 4.79 -20.90
C TYR A 238 -8.01 6.32 -20.83
N GLU A 239 -8.77 6.94 -19.92
CA GLU A 239 -8.76 8.40 -19.76
C GLU A 239 -7.40 8.92 -19.28
N ARG A 240 -6.72 8.18 -18.39
CA ARG A 240 -5.37 8.54 -17.93
C ARG A 240 -4.37 8.53 -19.09
N ALA A 241 -4.45 7.54 -19.97
CA ALA A 241 -3.58 7.40 -21.14
C ALA A 241 -3.84 8.54 -22.14
N LYS A 242 -5.12 8.81 -22.44
CA LYS A 242 -5.55 9.91 -23.31
C LYS A 242 -5.08 11.27 -22.81
N ASN A 243 -5.21 11.51 -21.50
CA ASN A 243 -4.84 12.77 -20.85
C ASN A 243 -3.35 12.82 -20.44
N GLN A 244 -2.53 11.85 -20.85
CA GLN A 244 -1.11 11.74 -20.49
C GLN A 244 -0.83 11.80 -18.98
N GLN A 245 -1.77 11.33 -18.17
CA GLN A 245 -1.64 11.24 -16.72
C GLN A 245 -0.80 10.02 -16.33
N MET A 246 -0.30 10.02 -15.10
CA MET A 246 0.37 8.84 -14.57
C MET A 246 -0.57 7.64 -14.50
N ARG A 247 -0.06 6.49 -14.95
CA ARG A 247 -0.74 5.18 -14.99
C ARG A 247 -0.09 4.15 -14.04
N THR A 248 1.17 4.37 -13.70
CA THR A 248 1.96 3.50 -12.83
C THR A 248 2.56 4.30 -11.69
N ASN A 249 2.88 3.60 -10.61
CA ASN A 249 3.60 4.14 -9.46
C ASN A 249 5.11 3.85 -9.53
N ASN A 250 5.68 3.53 -10.69
CA ASN A 250 7.09 3.13 -10.86
C ASN A 250 8.11 4.08 -10.18
N SER A 251 7.80 5.38 -10.09
CA SER A 251 8.65 6.35 -9.39
C SER A 251 8.62 6.18 -7.87
N ALA A 252 7.46 5.82 -7.30
CA ALA A 252 7.33 5.37 -5.91
C ALA A 252 8.03 4.01 -5.73
N ASP A 253 7.77 3.03 -6.61
CA ASP A 253 8.43 1.71 -6.56
C ASP A 253 9.96 1.81 -6.60
N GLY A 254 10.51 2.75 -7.37
CA GLY A 254 11.95 2.99 -7.45
C GLY A 254 12.53 3.46 -6.10
N TRP A 255 11.80 4.31 -5.38
CA TRP A 255 12.15 4.74 -4.03
C TRP A 255 11.93 3.63 -3.01
N ASP A 256 10.78 2.94 -3.08
CA ASP A 256 10.46 1.82 -2.20
C ASP A 256 11.48 0.71 -2.35
N ARG A 257 11.88 0.36 -3.58
CA ARG A 257 12.94 -0.61 -3.85
C ARG A 257 14.29 -0.13 -3.33
N ARG A 258 14.61 1.16 -3.46
CA ARG A 258 15.86 1.73 -2.92
C ARG A 258 15.92 1.58 -1.40
N ILE A 259 14.85 1.91 -0.69
CA ILE A 259 14.78 1.71 0.78
C ILE A 259 14.73 0.23 1.13
N SER A 260 14.01 -0.57 0.35
CA SER A 260 13.89 -2.01 0.57
C SER A 260 15.13 -2.79 0.12
N THR A 261 16.13 -2.13 -0.45
CA THR A 261 17.40 -2.79 -0.72
C THR A 261 18.24 -2.83 0.55
N ARG A 262 18.91 -3.98 0.75
CA ARG A 262 19.97 -4.14 1.76
C ARG A 262 21.09 -3.11 1.63
N CYS A 263 21.16 -2.33 0.55
CA CYS A 263 22.13 -1.25 0.40
C CYS A 263 21.93 -0.12 1.41
N VAL A 264 20.68 0.19 1.82
CA VAL A 264 20.40 1.27 2.79
C VAL A 264 20.56 0.80 4.24
N PHE A 265 20.06 -0.40 4.54
CA PHE A 265 20.01 -0.93 5.91
C PHE A 265 21.10 -1.94 6.25
N GLN A 266 21.83 -2.47 5.24
CA GLN A 266 22.88 -3.48 5.36
C GLN A 266 22.46 -4.79 6.06
N CYS A 267 21.16 -4.98 6.30
CA CYS A 267 20.58 -6.17 6.89
C CYS A 267 19.10 -6.32 6.47
N SER A 268 18.53 -7.52 6.65
CA SER A 268 17.11 -7.79 6.33
C SER A 268 16.14 -7.23 7.37
N HIS A 269 16.53 -7.23 8.65
CA HIS A 269 15.70 -6.76 9.76
C HIS A 269 16.51 -5.82 10.67
N PRO A 270 16.56 -4.52 10.34
CA PRO A 270 17.20 -3.54 11.21
C PRO A 270 16.45 -3.43 12.54
N THR A 271 17.18 -3.06 13.60
CA THR A 271 16.53 -2.62 14.84
C THR A 271 15.65 -1.39 14.54
N LEU A 272 14.60 -1.18 15.34
CA LEU A 272 13.69 -0.04 15.14
C LEU A 272 14.44 1.29 15.02
N TRP A 273 15.44 1.51 15.88
CA TRP A 273 16.24 2.74 15.88
C TRP A 273 17.05 2.91 14.59
N LYS A 274 17.81 1.88 14.18
CA LYS A 274 18.55 1.90 12.92
C LYS A 274 17.62 2.13 11.72
N PHE A 275 16.42 1.56 11.77
CA PHE A 275 15.43 1.75 10.73
C PHE A 275 14.99 3.21 10.63
N ILE A 276 14.61 3.81 11.77
CA ILE A 276 14.14 5.20 11.84
C ILE A 276 15.22 6.16 11.37
N ASP A 277 16.46 6.02 11.86
CA ASP A 277 17.56 6.93 11.50
C ASP A 277 17.82 6.95 9.99
N LYS A 278 17.86 5.77 9.37
CA LYS A 278 18.08 5.62 7.93
C LYS A 278 16.88 6.09 7.10
N LEU A 279 15.66 5.85 7.58
CA LEU A 279 14.44 6.32 6.92
C LEU A 279 14.42 7.86 6.88
N ILE A 280 14.76 8.53 7.99
CA ILE A 280 14.81 9.99 8.06
C ILE A 280 15.86 10.53 7.07
N LEU A 281 17.09 10.02 7.14
CA LEU A 281 18.19 10.46 6.28
C LEU A 281 17.87 10.35 4.78
N GLU A 282 17.31 9.22 4.34
CA GLU A 282 16.95 9.03 2.94
C GLU A 282 15.77 9.93 2.54
N LYS A 283 14.77 10.13 3.41
CA LYS A 283 13.64 11.02 3.12
C LYS A 283 14.07 12.47 2.98
N ASP A 284 14.87 12.98 3.90
CA ASP A 284 15.30 14.38 3.87
C ASP A 284 16.15 14.67 2.63
N SER A 285 17.08 13.77 2.31
CA SER A 285 17.91 13.87 1.09
C SER A 285 17.06 13.91 -0.20
N GLN A 286 16.05 13.03 -0.30
CA GLN A 286 15.16 12.98 -1.46
C GLN A 286 14.29 14.22 -1.58
N ILE A 287 13.74 14.70 -0.47
CA ILE A 287 12.85 15.86 -0.48
C ILE A 287 13.58 17.11 -0.92
N HIS A 288 14.74 17.41 -0.33
CA HIS A 288 15.50 18.60 -0.73
C HIS A 288 15.86 18.53 -2.21
N THR A 289 16.29 17.37 -2.69
CA THR A 289 16.60 17.18 -4.11
C THR A 289 15.36 17.36 -4.99
N LYS A 290 14.23 16.75 -4.64
CA LYS A 290 13.00 16.82 -5.44
C LYS A 290 12.38 18.21 -5.46
N ILE A 291 12.29 18.87 -4.31
CA ILE A 291 11.79 20.24 -4.21
C ILE A 291 12.69 21.18 -5.04
N ALA A 292 14.02 21.05 -4.94
CA ALA A 292 14.93 21.86 -5.73
C ALA A 292 14.67 21.69 -7.24
N ARG A 293 14.45 20.46 -7.71
CA ARG A 293 14.10 20.17 -9.11
C ARG A 293 12.74 20.72 -9.53
N VAL A 294 11.73 20.61 -8.67
CA VAL A 294 10.40 21.21 -8.88
C VAL A 294 10.50 22.72 -9.02
N ASN A 295 11.24 23.37 -8.12
CA ASN A 295 11.44 24.83 -8.09
C ASN A 295 12.27 25.31 -9.29
N ALA A 296 13.24 24.52 -9.73
CA ALA A 296 14.04 24.80 -10.93
C ALA A 296 13.24 24.57 -12.24
N GLY A 297 12.00 24.08 -12.15
CA GLY A 297 11.18 23.78 -13.33
C GLY A 297 11.72 22.61 -14.16
N GLU A 298 12.51 21.72 -13.56
CA GLU A 298 13.09 20.60 -14.29
C GLU A 298 11.99 19.70 -14.87
N PRO A 299 12.02 19.43 -16.19
CA PRO A 299 11.08 18.52 -16.81
C PRO A 299 11.34 17.11 -16.28
N THR A 300 10.28 16.40 -15.92
CA THR A 300 10.42 15.00 -15.55
C THR A 300 10.76 14.17 -16.78
N THR A 301 11.84 13.38 -16.68
CA THR A 301 12.17 12.40 -17.72
C THR A 301 11.07 11.35 -17.74
N LYS A 302 10.18 11.44 -18.74
CA LYS A 302 9.25 10.34 -19.06
C LYS A 302 10.11 9.12 -19.36
N LYS A 303 10.26 8.21 -18.39
CA LYS A 303 10.79 6.88 -18.68
C LYS A 303 9.79 6.23 -19.60
N LYS A 304 10.07 6.26 -20.91
CA LYS A 304 9.38 5.45 -21.92
C LYS A 304 9.58 3.99 -21.51
N LYS A 305 8.68 3.47 -20.69
CA LYS A 305 8.45 2.04 -20.58
C LYS A 305 6.98 1.83 -20.93
N TYR A 306 6.82 1.44 -22.19
CA TYR A 306 5.61 1.09 -22.92
C TYR A 306 4.72 2.28 -23.28
#